data_AF-A0A7C1CHE0-F1
#
_entry.id   AF-A0A7C1CHE0-F1
#
_cell.length_a   1.000
_cell.length_b   1.000
_cell.length_c   1.000
_cell.angle_alpha   90.00
_cell.angle_beta   90.00
_cell.angle_gamma   90.00
#
_symmetry.space_group_name_H-M   'P 1'
#
loop_
_entity.id
_entity.type
_entity.pdbx_description
1 polymer ?
#
loop_
_entity_poly.entity_id
_entity_poly.type
_entity_poly.pdbx_seq_one_letter_code
_entity_poly.pdbx_strand_id
1 'polypeptide(L)'
;MNQTCHKCGYTGDYLEFAYLCKNGCPACGESDLRSCPKCGAHCVFSRAESLEEEEGLMRELSMELSQITKDADPATRDHARRIISRLREMNLRWNIPELSRFLLQRQKELFY
;
A
#
# COMPACT_ATOMS: atom_id res chain seq x y z
N MET A 1 -3.61 -8.67 7.05
CA MET A 1 -3.84 -9.08 8.46
C MET A 1 -4.55 -7.99 9.29
N ASN A 2 -5.39 -8.37 10.28
CA ASN A 2 -6.03 -7.41 11.21
C ASN A 2 -5.10 -7.03 12.36
N GLN A 3 -4.96 -5.74 12.63
CA GLN A 3 -4.14 -5.21 13.71
C GLN A 3 -5.01 -4.55 14.75
N THR A 4 -4.68 -4.78 16.02
CA THR A 4 -5.43 -4.22 17.13
C THR A 4 -4.64 -3.10 17.79
N CYS A 5 -5.23 -1.92 17.84
CA CYS A 5 -4.69 -0.83 18.63
C CYS A 5 -4.74 -1.19 20.12
N HIS A 6 -3.57 -1.33 20.75
CA HIS A 6 -3.46 -1.63 22.18
C HIS A 6 -4.09 -0.55 23.09
N LYS A 7 -4.26 0.70 22.60
CA LYS A 7 -4.84 1.80 23.38
C LYS A 7 -6.37 1.83 23.37
N CYS A 8 -7.00 1.60 22.21
CA CYS A 8 -8.46 1.77 22.06
C CYS A 8 -9.19 0.50 21.64
N GLY A 9 -8.48 -0.61 21.44
CA GLY A 9 -9.05 -1.88 21.01
C GLY A 9 -9.59 -1.87 19.57
N TYR A 10 -9.31 -0.83 18.78
CA TYR A 10 -9.68 -0.82 17.36
C TYR A 10 -8.94 -1.94 16.63
N THR A 11 -9.68 -2.90 16.10
CA THR A 11 -9.17 -3.90 15.19
C THR A 11 -9.58 -3.52 13.78
N GLY A 12 -8.62 -3.37 12.90
CA GLY A 12 -8.84 -3.04 11.49
C GLY A 12 -7.72 -3.58 10.64
N ASP A 13 -7.82 -3.40 9.33
CA ASP A 13 -6.75 -3.80 8.43
C ASP A 13 -5.50 -2.97 8.77
N TYR A 14 -4.34 -3.62 8.85
CA TYR A 14 -3.04 -2.96 9.08
C TYR A 14 -2.81 -1.75 8.17
N LEU A 15 -3.34 -1.78 6.96
CA LEU A 15 -3.26 -0.73 5.95
C LEU A 15 -4.06 0.53 6.31
N GLU A 16 -5.06 0.41 7.19
CA GLU A 16 -5.82 1.55 7.74
C GLU A 16 -5.04 2.33 8.79
N PHE A 17 -3.97 1.76 9.34
CA PHE A 17 -3.10 2.45 10.29
C PHE A 17 -2.11 3.34 9.54
N ALA A 18 -2.16 4.65 9.81
CA ALA A 18 -1.37 5.64 9.11
C ALA A 18 0.12 5.52 9.45
N TYR A 19 0.98 5.47 8.44
CA TYR A 19 2.41 5.26 8.63
C TYR A 19 3.09 6.53 9.19
N LEU A 20 3.78 6.42 10.34
CA LEU A 20 4.46 7.56 10.97
C LEU A 20 5.93 7.68 10.59
N CYS A 21 6.62 6.57 10.29
CA CYS A 21 8.04 6.57 9.95
C CYS A 21 8.30 6.13 8.50
N LYS A 22 8.04 7.03 7.53
CA LYS A 22 8.23 6.81 6.08
C LYS A 22 9.58 6.24 5.66
N ASN A 23 10.66 6.56 6.39
CA ASN A 23 12.01 6.18 6.02
C ASN A 23 12.49 4.87 6.65
N GLY A 24 11.66 4.17 7.45
CA GLY A 24 12.07 2.98 8.19
C GLY A 24 13.29 3.29 9.05
N CYS A 25 13.10 3.81 10.27
CA CYS A 25 14.26 4.23 11.04
C CYS A 25 15.23 3.04 11.23
N PRO A 26 16.54 3.22 10.97
CA PRO A 26 17.54 2.17 11.15
C PRO A 26 17.54 1.60 12.58
N ALA A 27 17.07 2.39 13.55
CA ALA A 27 16.95 2.01 14.96
C ALA A 27 15.71 1.17 15.30
N CYS A 28 14.71 1.08 14.42
CA CYS A 28 13.43 0.40 14.70
C CYS A 28 13.28 -0.96 14.01
N GLY A 29 14.29 -1.42 13.26
CA GLY A 29 14.44 -2.83 12.83
C GLY A 29 13.19 -3.44 12.19
N GLU A 30 12.70 -4.52 12.81
CA GLU A 30 11.55 -5.35 12.41
C GLU A 30 10.20 -4.78 12.85
N SER A 31 10.08 -3.47 13.09
CA SER A 31 8.82 -2.91 13.58
C SER A 31 8.43 -1.59 12.93
N ASP A 32 7.15 -1.48 12.57
CA ASP A 32 6.56 -0.28 12.00
C ASP A 32 5.82 0.52 13.06
N LEU A 33 6.17 1.79 13.21
CA LEU A 33 5.40 2.75 14.00
C LEU A 33 4.29 3.35 13.14
N ARG A 34 3.04 3.12 13.54
CA ARG A 34 1.84 3.60 12.85
C ARG A 34 0.88 4.30 13.79
N SER A 35 0.00 5.14 13.27
CA SER A 35 -1.04 5.82 14.04
C SER A 35 -2.38 5.13 13.84
N CYS A 36 -3.09 4.86 14.93
CA CYS A 36 -4.42 4.28 14.90
C CYS A 36 -5.43 5.28 14.27
N PRO A 37 -6.25 4.85 13.29
CA PRO A 37 -7.21 5.74 12.63
C PRO A 37 -8.32 6.20 13.58
N LYS A 38 -8.62 5.43 14.64
CA LYS A 38 -9.69 5.73 15.59
C LYS A 38 -9.29 6.67 16.71
N CYS A 39 -8.08 6.51 17.27
CA CYS A 39 -7.66 7.24 18.47
C CYS A 39 -6.33 8.00 18.33
N GLY A 40 -5.67 7.93 17.17
CA GLY A 40 -4.39 8.59 16.90
C GLY A 40 -3.21 8.04 17.70
N ALA A 41 -3.37 6.93 18.41
CA ALA A 41 -2.29 6.34 19.20
C ALA A 41 -1.21 5.74 18.30
N HIS A 42 0.05 5.95 18.69
CA HIS A 42 1.18 5.33 18.01
C HIS A 42 1.28 3.86 18.42
N CYS A 43 1.16 2.96 17.46
CA CYS A 43 1.20 1.51 17.61
C CYS A 43 2.42 0.97 16.88
N VAL A 44 3.14 0.05 17.51
CA VAL A 44 4.30 -0.64 16.95
C VAL A 44 3.85 -2.03 16.51
N PHE A 45 4.16 -2.41 15.28
CA PHE A 45 3.73 -3.67 14.69
C PHE A 45 4.92 -4.43 14.08
N SER A 46 4.96 -5.77 14.23
CA SER A 46 6.01 -6.62 13.64
C SER A 46 5.97 -6.59 12.10
N ARG A 47 7.14 -6.46 11.49
CA ARG A 47 7.35 -6.12 10.08
C ARG A 47 7.46 -7.32 9.15
N ALA A 48 7.91 -8.49 9.64
CA ALA A 48 8.29 -9.62 8.77
C ALA A 48 7.11 -10.21 7.98
N GLU A 49 6.02 -10.61 8.67
CA GLU A 49 4.83 -11.18 8.00
C GLU A 49 4.07 -10.14 7.16
N SER A 50 4.13 -8.87 7.57
CA SER A 50 3.48 -7.77 6.84
C SER A 50 4.18 -7.41 5.52
N LEU A 51 5.47 -7.76 5.36
CA LEU A 51 6.20 -7.47 4.12
C LEU A 51 5.95 -8.55 3.04
N GLU A 52 5.85 -9.82 3.42
CA GLU A 52 5.55 -10.90 2.45
C GLU A 52 4.14 -10.76 1.84
N GLU A 53 3.14 -10.44 2.67
CA GLU A 53 1.77 -10.14 2.18
C GLU A 53 1.75 -8.89 1.29
N GLU A 54 2.50 -7.84 1.66
CA GLU A 54 2.59 -6.63 0.84
C GLU A 54 3.25 -6.90 -0.51
N GLU A 55 4.29 -7.73 -0.57
CA GLU A 55 4.90 -8.15 -1.83
C GLU A 55 3.92 -8.92 -2.71
N GLY A 56 3.20 -9.89 -2.13
CA GLY A 56 2.15 -10.65 -2.81
C GLY A 56 1.06 -9.74 -3.39
N LEU A 57 0.53 -8.84 -2.56
CA LEU A 57 -0.49 -7.88 -2.99
C LEU A 57 0.02 -6.92 -4.06
N MET A 58 1.25 -6.42 -3.96
CA MET A 58 1.85 -5.58 -5.01
C MET A 58 1.95 -6.32 -6.33
N ARG A 59 2.32 -7.61 -6.31
CA ARG A 59 2.39 -8.44 -7.50
C ARG A 59 1.01 -8.66 -8.12
N GLU A 60 0.01 -9.02 -7.32
CA GLU A 60 -1.37 -9.21 -7.79
C GLU A 60 -1.94 -7.96 -8.42
N LEU A 61 -1.85 -6.82 -7.72
CA LEU A 61 -2.33 -5.53 -8.22
C LEU A 61 -1.57 -5.09 -9.49
N SER A 62 -0.28 -5.38 -9.58
CA SER A 62 0.51 -5.07 -10.78
C SER A 62 0.09 -5.93 -11.98
N MET A 63 -0.22 -7.21 -11.74
CA MET A 63 -0.75 -8.12 -12.77
C MET A 63 -2.15 -7.71 -13.21
N GLU A 64 -3.04 -7.37 -12.28
CA GLU A 64 -4.38 -6.90 -12.59
C GLU A 64 -4.31 -5.61 -13.41
N LEU A 65 -3.47 -4.65 -13.00
CA LEU A 65 -3.29 -3.39 -13.73
C LEU A 65 -2.72 -3.60 -15.14
N SER A 66 -1.89 -4.63 -15.36
CA SER A 66 -1.32 -4.91 -16.69
C SER A 66 -2.34 -5.48 -17.67
N GLN A 67 -3.40 -6.12 -17.17
CA GLN A 67 -4.47 -6.72 -17.99
C GLN A 67 -5.52 -5.70 -18.46
N ILE A 68 -5.64 -4.55 -17.77
CA ILE A 68 -6.60 -3.51 -18.15
C ILE A 68 -6.17 -2.86 -19.48
N THR A 69 -7.08 -2.70 -20.43
CA THR A 69 -6.78 -2.05 -21.71
C THR A 69 -7.27 -0.61 -21.72
N LYS A 70 -6.76 0.22 -22.65
CA LYS A 70 -7.19 1.62 -22.81
C LYS A 70 -8.68 1.75 -23.18
N ASP A 71 -9.22 0.73 -23.85
CA ASP A 71 -10.59 0.66 -24.35
C ASP A 71 -11.54 0.05 -23.32
N ALA A 72 -11.05 -0.22 -22.10
CA ALA A 72 -11.87 -0.72 -21.01
C ALA A 72 -12.99 0.26 -20.65
N ASP A 73 -14.09 -0.28 -20.13
CA ASP A 73 -15.25 0.49 -19.72
C ASP A 73 -14.90 1.48 -18.58
N PRO A 74 -15.73 2.52 -18.36
CA PRO A 74 -15.46 3.52 -17.34
C PRO A 74 -15.28 2.96 -15.92
N ALA A 75 -16.01 1.90 -15.54
CA ALA A 75 -15.90 1.33 -14.20
C ALA A 75 -14.55 0.61 -14.02
N THR A 76 -14.08 -0.09 -15.07
CA THR A 76 -12.74 -0.70 -15.10
C THR A 76 -11.63 0.35 -15.09
N ARG A 77 -11.81 1.48 -15.78
CA ARG A 77 -10.84 2.60 -15.73
C ARG A 77 -10.78 3.25 -14.36
N ASP A 78 -11.91 3.42 -13.67
CA ASP A 78 -11.92 3.90 -12.29
C ASP A 78 -11.28 2.90 -11.32
N HIS A 79 -11.45 1.61 -11.57
CA HIS A 79 -10.73 0.57 -10.86
C HIS A 79 -9.22 0.65 -11.05
N ALA A 80 -8.75 0.85 -12.28
CA ALA A 80 -7.34 1.07 -12.58
C ALA A 80 -6.76 2.28 -11.82
N ARG A 81 -7.53 3.37 -11.66
CA ARG A 81 -7.10 4.53 -10.85
C ARG A 81 -6.89 4.14 -9.38
N ARG A 82 -7.81 3.35 -8.82
CA ARG A 82 -7.69 2.86 -7.44
C ARG A 82 -6.46 1.96 -7.28
N ILE A 83 -6.23 1.04 -8.21
CA ILE A 83 -5.05 0.17 -8.21
C ILE A 83 -3.75 1.01 -8.28
N ILE A 84 -3.68 1.99 -9.18
CA ILE A 84 -2.49 2.88 -9.30
C ILE A 84 -2.26 3.66 -8.01
N SER A 85 -3.31 4.24 -7.40
CA SER A 85 -3.18 4.95 -6.12
C SER A 85 -2.64 4.03 -5.03
N ARG A 86 -3.18 2.81 -4.96
CA ARG A 86 -2.78 1.81 -3.97
C ARG A 86 -1.33 1.38 -4.13
N LEU A 87 -0.93 1.03 -5.35
CA LEU A 87 0.46 0.67 -5.65
C LEU A 87 1.42 1.82 -5.39
N ARG A 88 1.03 3.08 -5.62
CA ARG A 88 1.85 4.25 -5.25
C ARG A 88 2.06 4.35 -3.75
N GLU A 89 1.00 4.22 -2.96
CA GLU A 89 1.08 4.25 -1.50
C GLU A 89 2.01 3.17 -0.96
N MET A 90 1.88 1.93 -1.47
CA MET A 90 2.77 0.82 -1.11
C MET A 90 4.21 1.10 -1.54
N ASN A 91 4.41 1.64 -2.75
CA ASN A 91 5.75 1.92 -3.25
C ASN A 91 6.47 3.07 -2.54
N LEU A 92 5.76 3.94 -1.79
CA LEU A 92 6.42 4.94 -0.93
C LEU A 92 7.26 4.27 0.16
N ARG A 93 6.86 3.08 0.59
CA ARG A 93 7.56 2.32 1.63
C ARG A 93 8.67 1.45 1.07
N TRP A 94 8.39 0.77 -0.04
CA TRP A 94 9.32 -0.19 -0.66
C TRP A 94 10.35 0.48 -1.58
N ASN A 95 10.04 1.69 -2.06
CA ASN A 95 10.91 2.50 -2.92
C ASN A 95 11.47 1.70 -4.12
N ILE A 96 10.62 0.92 -4.80
CA ILE A 96 10.96 0.10 -5.95
C ILE A 96 10.92 0.98 -7.22
N PRO A 97 12.06 1.27 -7.86
CA PRO A 97 12.10 2.17 -9.03
C PRO A 97 11.34 1.62 -10.24
N GLU A 98 11.33 0.31 -10.44
CA GLU A 98 10.65 -0.38 -11.53
C GLU A 98 9.13 -0.20 -11.42
N LEU A 99 8.60 -0.32 -10.21
CA LEU A 99 7.18 -0.12 -9.93
C LEU A 99 6.77 1.34 -10.22
N SER A 100 7.58 2.31 -9.81
CA SER A 100 7.34 3.73 -10.13
C SER A 100 7.29 3.97 -11.65
N ARG A 101 8.22 3.39 -12.41
CA ARG A 101 8.24 3.48 -13.87
C ARG A 101 7.01 2.84 -14.50
N PHE A 102 6.65 1.64 -14.05
CA PHE A 102 5.46 0.92 -14.49
C PHE A 102 4.18 1.75 -14.26
N LEU A 103 3.99 2.30 -13.06
CA LEU A 103 2.79 3.09 -12.73
C LEU A 103 2.67 4.36 -13.58
N LEU A 104 3.80 5.03 -13.88
CA LEU A 104 3.80 6.20 -14.77
C LEU A 104 3.45 5.81 -16.20
N GLN A 105 3.98 4.68 -16.69
CA GLN A 105 3.65 4.16 -18.02
C GLN A 105 2.16 3.82 -18.12
N ARG A 106 1.62 3.06 -17.17
CA ARG A 106 0.21 2.66 -17.16
C ARG A 106 -0.73 3.84 -17.02
N GLN A 107 -0.37 4.86 -16.24
CA GLN A 107 -1.18 6.08 -16.15
C GLN A 107 -1.25 6.82 -17.49
N LYS A 108 -0.14 6.86 -18.24
CA LYS A 108 -0.15 7.41 -19.60
C LYS A 108 -1.06 6.60 -20.50
N GLU A 109 -0.80 5.29 -20.63
CA GLU A 109 -1.55 4.42 -21.55
C GLU A 109 -3.06 4.36 -21.31
N LEU A 110 -3.50 4.47 -20.04
CA LEU A 110 -4.90 4.33 -19.68
C LEU A 110 -5.68 5.64 -19.61
N PHE A 111 -5.02 6.80 -19.51
CA PHE A 111 -5.70 8.07 -19.22
C PHE A 111 -5.26 9.25 -20.09
N TYR A 112 -4.22 9.12 -20.90
CA TYR A 112 -3.72 10.15 -21.81
C TYR A 112 -3.56 9.59 -23.23
#